data_AF-A0A2C9T6W2-F1
#
_entry.id   AF-A0A2C9T6W2-F1
#
_cell.length_a   1.000
_cell.length_b   1.000
_cell.length_c   1.000
_cell.angle_alpha   90.00
_cell.angle_beta   90.00
_cell.angle_gamma   90.00
#
_symmetry.space_group_name_H-M   'P 1'
#
loop_
_entity.id
_entity.type
_entity.pdbx_description
1 polymer ?
#
loop_
_entity_poly.entity_id
_entity_poly.type
_entity_poly.pdbx_seq_one_letter_code
_entity_poly.pdbx_strand_id
1 'polypeptide(L)'
;MITRYSPSVCRSSREPGGPRRCSGHQRARYQSSVALVAAAEHDQDRLRALLAAPPPPSPAGLDPRRRMELRRCGIRAFGAESAADFPVIAERAGDPEAWGFYTNRRGRIETWQDHDANDFLDDMPEADRDALTAYTAGWSPEMNRAVTGDEPPPVDPEAREMADRVVSVLTQFDEYARADRRPAATVLRGVPMPPGWNDQRELFDTVYPVGARVDLGQIASTSHNTAVALEFADEEQAYIMVIQSRAALPIRSVSANPAEDESILGPAQRLRVVHVDPQGHATAGRPAVYLVAEDLVAAAQARAGAVRASA
;
A
#
# COMPACT_ATOMS: atom_id res chain seq x y z
N MET A 1 -35.37 -19.42 -26.47
CA MET A 1 -35.18 -20.75 -25.83
C MET A 1 -33.92 -20.66 -25.01
N ILE A 2 -34.06 -20.62 -23.68
CA ILE A 2 -32.95 -20.49 -22.73
C ILE A 2 -32.46 -21.90 -22.41
N THR A 3 -31.29 -22.28 -22.90
CA THR A 3 -30.61 -23.51 -22.49
C THR A 3 -29.84 -23.21 -21.21
N ARG A 4 -30.41 -23.60 -20.07
CA ARG A 4 -29.72 -23.54 -18.77
C ARG A 4 -28.62 -24.59 -18.75
N TYR A 5 -27.38 -24.15 -18.56
CA TYR A 5 -26.25 -25.03 -18.24
C TYR A 5 -26.44 -25.55 -16.80
N SER A 6 -26.73 -26.84 -16.65
CA SER A 6 -26.66 -27.54 -15.37
C SER A 6 -25.20 -27.97 -15.11
N PRO A 7 -24.56 -27.54 -14.01
CA PRO A 7 -23.28 -28.11 -13.60
C PRO A 7 -23.56 -29.36 -12.77
N SER A 8 -23.56 -30.51 -13.42
CA SER A 8 -23.29 -31.79 -12.79
C SER A 8 -22.64 -32.62 -13.90
N VAL A 9 -21.47 -33.21 -13.74
CA VAL A 9 -21.20 -34.31 -12.81
C VAL A 9 -19.68 -34.51 -12.77
N CYS A 10 -19.08 -34.62 -11.59
CA CYS A 10 -17.75 -35.22 -11.44
C CYS A 10 -17.78 -36.65 -11.98
N ARG A 11 -17.15 -36.89 -13.14
CA ARG A 11 -16.90 -38.25 -13.63
C ARG A 11 -15.81 -38.91 -12.78
N SER A 12 -16.22 -39.75 -11.84
CA SER A 12 -15.43 -40.94 -11.51
C SER A 12 -16.38 -42.15 -11.48
N SER A 13 -16.62 -42.71 -12.67
CA SER A 13 -17.23 -44.02 -12.79
C SER A 13 -16.17 -45.08 -12.53
N ARG A 14 -16.34 -45.89 -11.49
CA ARG A 14 -16.20 -47.35 -11.56
C ARG A 14 -17.18 -47.93 -10.54
N GLU A 15 -18.41 -48.17 -10.97
CA GLU A 15 -19.44 -48.88 -10.21
C GLU A 15 -18.91 -50.24 -9.69
N PRO A 16 -19.31 -50.70 -8.49
CA PRO A 16 -20.72 -50.90 -8.14
C PRO A 16 -21.21 -50.19 -6.86
N GLY A 17 -22.38 -49.52 -6.97
CA GLY A 17 -23.44 -49.70 -5.96
C GLY A 17 -24.15 -48.48 -5.36
N GLY A 18 -23.78 -47.24 -5.66
CA GLY A 18 -24.61 -46.07 -5.30
C GLY A 18 -23.86 -44.74 -5.19
N PRO A 19 -24.53 -43.60 -5.44
CA PRO A 19 -23.90 -42.28 -5.43
C PRO A 19 -23.39 -41.96 -4.02
N ARG A 20 -22.09 -42.14 -3.80
CA ARG A 20 -21.44 -41.66 -2.58
C ARG A 20 -21.59 -40.14 -2.60
N ARG A 21 -22.38 -39.62 -1.65
CA ARG A 21 -22.39 -38.19 -1.34
C ARG A 21 -20.93 -37.78 -1.15
N CYS A 22 -20.41 -36.88 -1.97
CA CYS A 22 -19.12 -36.25 -1.71
C CYS A 22 -19.15 -35.82 -0.24
N SER A 23 -18.24 -36.35 0.58
CA SER A 23 -18.18 -35.96 1.98
C SER A 23 -18.10 -34.42 2.04
N GLY A 24 -18.74 -33.79 3.03
CA GLY A 24 -18.77 -32.32 3.14
C GLY A 24 -17.38 -31.69 2.99
N HIS A 25 -16.33 -32.41 3.42
CA HIS A 25 -14.94 -32.07 3.22
C HIS A 25 -14.47 -31.91 1.77
N GLN A 26 -14.88 -32.80 0.85
CA GLN A 26 -14.49 -32.67 -0.56
C GLN A 26 -15.20 -31.50 -1.25
N ARG A 27 -16.45 -31.22 -0.88
CA ARG A 27 -17.19 -30.07 -1.40
C ARG A 27 -16.61 -28.76 -0.87
N ALA A 28 -16.27 -28.70 0.41
CA ALA A 28 -15.61 -27.54 1.02
C ALA A 28 -14.23 -27.28 0.38
N ARG A 29 -13.40 -28.32 0.19
CA ARG A 29 -12.11 -28.18 -0.52
C ARG A 29 -12.28 -27.69 -1.95
N TYR A 30 -13.25 -28.23 -2.69
CA TYR A 30 -13.54 -27.77 -4.05
C TYR A 30 -14.00 -26.32 -4.07
N GLN A 31 -14.86 -25.90 -3.14
CA GLN A 31 -15.30 -24.51 -3.03
C GLN A 31 -14.15 -23.57 -2.68
N SER A 32 -13.27 -23.93 -1.74
CA SER A 32 -12.05 -23.18 -1.45
C SER A 32 -11.12 -23.09 -2.66
N SER A 33 -10.92 -24.19 -3.39
CA SER A 33 -10.10 -24.18 -4.62
C SER A 33 -10.70 -23.29 -5.71
N VAL A 34 -12.03 -23.29 -5.86
CA VAL A 34 -12.71 -22.40 -6.82
C VAL A 34 -12.57 -20.93 -6.41
N ALA A 35 -12.67 -20.61 -5.12
CA ALA A 35 -12.45 -19.26 -4.61
C ALA A 35 -11.01 -18.78 -4.83
N LEU A 36 -10.02 -19.66 -4.59
CA LEU A 36 -8.60 -19.36 -4.85
C LEU A 36 -8.31 -19.14 -6.33
N VAL A 37 -8.89 -19.94 -7.23
CA VAL A 37 -8.73 -19.74 -8.68
C VAL A 37 -9.38 -18.43 -9.12
N ALA A 38 -10.57 -18.11 -8.63
CA ALA A 38 -11.23 -16.85 -8.95
C ALA A 38 -10.44 -15.62 -8.44
N ALA A 39 -9.83 -15.72 -7.26
CA ALA A 39 -8.93 -14.69 -6.74
C ALA A 39 -7.67 -14.54 -7.60
N ALA A 40 -7.05 -15.66 -7.99
CA ALA A 40 -5.87 -15.66 -8.86
C ALA A 40 -6.17 -15.11 -10.27
N GLU A 41 -7.34 -15.43 -10.83
CA GLU A 41 -7.80 -14.86 -12.12
C GLU A 41 -8.05 -13.35 -12.00
N HIS A 42 -8.63 -12.90 -10.89
CA HIS A 42 -8.82 -11.48 -10.61
C HIS A 42 -7.48 -10.73 -10.47
N ASP A 43 -6.52 -11.31 -9.73
CA ASP A 43 -5.17 -10.76 -9.58
C ASP A 43 -4.44 -10.71 -10.93
N GLN A 44 -4.59 -11.74 -11.77
CA GLN A 44 -3.98 -11.79 -13.10
C GLN A 44 -4.55 -10.72 -14.05
N ASP A 45 -5.86 -10.49 -14.03
CA ASP A 45 -6.49 -9.45 -14.83
C ASP A 45 -6.13 -8.05 -14.34
N ARG A 46 -5.99 -7.87 -13.02
CA ARG A 46 -5.52 -6.62 -12.42
C ARG A 46 -4.06 -6.33 -12.75
N LEU A 47 -3.19 -7.35 -12.71
CA LEU A 47 -1.80 -7.26 -13.16
C LEU A 47 -1.71 -6.92 -14.65
N ARG A 48 -2.53 -7.55 -15.50
CA ARG A 48 -2.61 -7.22 -16.93
C ARG A 48 -3.06 -5.78 -17.17
N ALA A 49 -4.05 -5.29 -16.42
CA ALA A 49 -4.51 -3.90 -16.51
C ALA A 49 -3.42 -2.91 -16.08
N LEU A 50 -2.65 -3.24 -15.03
CA LEU A 50 -1.51 -2.44 -14.57
C LEU A 50 -0.35 -2.42 -15.58
N LEU A 51 -0.11 -3.54 -16.28
CA LEU A 51 0.92 -3.65 -17.32
C LEU A 51 0.51 -2.98 -18.64
N ALA A 52 -0.79 -2.93 -18.95
CA ALA A 52 -1.32 -2.29 -20.14
C ALA A 52 -1.53 -0.77 -19.98
N ALA A 53 -1.51 -0.26 -18.74
CA ALA A 53 -1.61 1.17 -18.49
C ALA A 53 -0.34 1.87 -19.04
N PRO A 54 -0.48 2.99 -19.79
CA PRO A 54 0.68 3.80 -20.14
C PRO A 54 1.43 4.18 -18.86
N PRO A 55 2.78 4.27 -18.89
CA PRO A 55 3.53 4.67 -17.72
C PRO A 55 2.95 5.99 -17.21
N PRO A 56 2.69 6.10 -15.90
CA PRO A 56 2.07 7.29 -15.35
C PRO A 56 2.86 8.54 -15.78
N PRO A 57 2.18 9.66 -16.10
CA PRO A 57 2.87 10.91 -16.40
C PRO A 57 3.78 11.22 -15.21
N SER A 58 5.07 11.32 -15.46
CA SER A 58 6.04 11.84 -14.50
C SER A 58 5.94 13.36 -14.45
N PRO A 59 6.45 14.03 -13.40
CA PRO A 59 6.52 15.49 -13.38
C PRO A 59 7.16 15.98 -14.67
N ALA A 60 6.57 16.98 -15.31
CA ALA A 60 6.99 17.46 -16.62
C ALA A 60 8.45 17.90 -16.54
N GLY A 61 9.25 17.41 -17.50
CA GLY A 61 10.67 17.73 -17.57
C GLY A 61 11.55 17.03 -16.54
N LEU A 62 11.03 16.13 -15.69
CA LEU A 62 11.87 15.32 -14.81
C LEU A 62 12.82 14.45 -15.65
N ASP A 63 14.13 14.62 -15.44
CA ASP A 63 15.12 13.90 -16.21
C ASP A 63 15.02 12.37 -15.97
N PRO A 64 15.39 11.55 -16.96
CA PRO A 64 15.28 10.10 -16.86
C PRO A 64 16.05 9.49 -15.69
N ARG A 65 17.17 10.09 -15.28
CA ARG A 65 18.02 9.58 -14.20
C ARG A 65 17.33 9.79 -12.85
N ARG A 66 16.84 11.00 -12.55
CA ARG A 66 16.05 11.27 -11.34
C ARG A 66 14.79 10.41 -11.27
N ARG A 67 14.13 10.17 -12.41
CA ARG A 67 12.98 9.24 -12.48
C ARG A 67 13.38 7.81 -12.10
N MET A 68 14.53 7.34 -12.56
CA MET A 68 15.05 6.01 -12.21
C MET A 68 15.42 5.93 -10.72
N GLU A 69 16.08 6.95 -10.17
CA GLU A 69 16.42 6.99 -8.74
C GLU A 69 15.17 7.00 -7.85
N LEU A 70 14.13 7.76 -8.22
CA LEU A 70 12.83 7.69 -7.53
C LEU A 70 12.23 6.28 -7.58
N ARG A 71 12.28 5.61 -8.73
CA ARG A 71 11.78 4.24 -8.87
C ARG A 71 12.55 3.24 -8.00
N ARG A 72 13.87 3.38 -7.89
CA ARG A 72 14.71 2.58 -6.97
C ARG A 72 14.35 2.82 -5.51
N CYS A 73 13.98 4.04 -5.15
CA CYS A 73 13.40 4.36 -3.85
C CYS A 73 11.92 3.94 -3.71
N GLY A 74 11.35 3.27 -4.71
CA GLY A 74 9.95 2.84 -4.72
C GLY A 74 8.95 3.99 -4.73
N ILE A 75 9.29 5.10 -5.39
CA ILE A 75 8.44 6.29 -5.53
C ILE A 75 8.12 6.49 -7.01
N ARG A 76 6.84 6.63 -7.32
CA ARG A 76 6.37 7.06 -8.64
C ARG A 76 5.67 8.41 -8.49
N ALA A 77 6.39 9.46 -8.83
CA ALA A 77 5.91 10.83 -8.76
C ALA A 77 5.09 11.20 -10.00
N PHE A 78 4.08 12.04 -9.82
CA PHE A 78 3.29 12.63 -10.90
C PHE A 78 3.42 14.15 -10.98
N GLY A 79 3.87 14.80 -9.91
CA GLY A 79 4.15 16.24 -9.90
C GLY A 79 2.89 17.12 -9.89
N ALA A 80 3.11 18.41 -10.14
CA ALA A 80 2.10 19.46 -10.10
C ALA A 80 0.95 19.25 -11.13
N GLU A 81 1.19 18.45 -12.16
CA GLU A 81 0.24 18.08 -13.21
C GLU A 81 -1.02 17.42 -12.63
N SER A 82 -0.86 16.71 -11.52
CA SER A 82 -1.94 16.02 -10.82
C SER A 82 -2.49 16.80 -9.62
N ALA A 83 -1.91 17.96 -9.29
CA ALA A 83 -2.24 18.69 -8.07
C ALA A 83 -3.68 19.22 -8.03
N ALA A 84 -4.26 19.48 -9.21
CA ALA A 84 -5.61 20.01 -9.36
C ALA A 84 -6.72 18.94 -9.39
N ASP A 85 -6.38 17.64 -9.34
CA ASP A 85 -7.36 16.55 -9.46
C ASP A 85 -8.42 16.58 -8.33
N PHE A 86 -8.00 17.05 -7.14
CA PHE A 86 -8.85 17.11 -5.95
C PHE A 86 -8.85 18.52 -5.31
N PRO A 87 -9.75 19.42 -5.77
CA PRO A 87 -9.91 20.76 -5.18
C PRO A 87 -10.04 20.80 -3.66
N VAL A 88 -10.66 19.80 -3.03
CA VAL A 88 -10.76 19.68 -1.57
C VAL A 88 -9.40 19.72 -0.85
N ILE A 89 -8.31 19.32 -1.52
CA ILE A 89 -6.94 19.43 -0.97
C ILE A 89 -6.54 20.88 -0.83
N ALA A 90 -6.74 21.69 -1.88
CA ALA A 90 -6.45 23.12 -1.83
C ALA A 90 -7.31 23.84 -0.79
N GLU A 91 -8.57 23.44 -0.63
CA GLU A 91 -9.50 24.00 0.38
C GLU A 91 -9.05 23.74 1.83
N ARG A 92 -8.29 22.67 2.06
CA ARG A 92 -7.75 22.26 3.36
C ARG A 92 -6.23 22.45 3.45
N ALA A 93 -5.64 23.20 2.53
CA ALA A 93 -4.20 23.35 2.47
C ALA A 93 -3.66 24.03 3.74
N GLY A 94 -2.57 23.50 4.28
CA GLY A 94 -1.96 24.01 5.51
C GLY A 94 -2.63 23.54 6.81
N ASP A 95 -3.63 22.66 6.73
CA ASP A 95 -4.30 22.07 7.90
C ASP A 95 -4.21 20.53 7.86
N PRO A 96 -3.13 19.94 8.42
CA PRO A 96 -2.98 18.49 8.52
C PRO A 96 -4.08 17.82 9.36
N GLU A 97 -4.66 18.51 10.35
CA GLU A 97 -5.72 17.95 11.20
C GLU A 97 -7.02 17.76 10.43
N ALA A 98 -7.31 18.60 9.45
CA ALA A 98 -8.43 18.40 8.51
C ALA A 98 -8.29 17.13 7.64
N TRP A 99 -7.11 16.52 7.66
CA TRP A 99 -6.79 15.22 7.05
C TRP A 99 -6.57 14.11 8.08
N GLY A 100 -6.86 14.34 9.36
CA GLY A 100 -6.74 13.34 10.42
C GLY A 100 -5.30 13.07 10.87
N PHE A 101 -4.38 14.01 10.63
CA PHE A 101 -3.05 13.99 11.23
C PHE A 101 -3.06 14.83 12.50
N TYR A 102 -2.93 14.20 13.65
CA TYR A 102 -2.97 14.86 14.95
C TYR A 102 -1.60 14.89 15.60
N THR A 103 -1.34 15.91 16.42
CA THR A 103 -0.13 15.94 17.24
C THR A 103 -0.47 15.72 18.71
N ASN A 104 0.40 15.00 19.41
CA ASN A 104 0.30 14.83 20.85
C ASN A 104 0.66 16.13 21.59
N ARG A 105 0.55 16.12 22.92
CA ARG A 105 0.84 17.30 23.78
C ARG A 105 2.27 17.85 23.65
N ARG A 106 3.21 17.10 23.07
CA ARG A 106 4.58 17.55 22.80
C ARG A 106 4.75 18.11 21.38
N GLY A 107 3.65 18.27 20.64
CA GLY A 107 3.66 18.70 19.25
C GLY A 107 4.26 17.66 18.30
N ARG A 108 4.25 16.37 18.66
CA ARG A 108 4.74 15.28 17.79
C ARG A 108 3.59 14.57 17.13
N ILE A 109 3.77 14.15 15.89
CA ILE A 109 2.77 13.37 15.15
C ILE A 109 2.36 12.14 15.96
N GLU A 110 1.05 12.00 16.14
CA GLU A 110 0.44 10.87 16.81
C GLU A 110 0.03 9.85 15.74
N THR A 111 0.62 8.67 15.83
CA THR A 111 0.20 7.50 15.07
C THR A 111 -1.06 6.93 15.71
N TRP A 112 -1.92 6.39 14.87
CA TRP A 112 -3.14 5.79 15.37
C TRP A 112 -3.58 4.63 14.50
N GLN A 113 -4.07 3.61 15.19
CA GLN A 113 -4.70 2.43 14.63
C GLN A 113 -5.81 2.01 15.58
N ASP A 114 -7.05 2.00 15.10
CA ASP A 114 -8.21 1.64 15.92
C ASP A 114 -8.34 0.13 16.14
N HIS A 115 -7.72 -0.67 15.26
CA HIS A 115 -7.96 -2.11 15.19
C HIS A 115 -6.70 -2.86 14.74
N ASP A 116 -6.44 -4.01 15.34
CA ASP A 116 -5.46 -4.97 14.82
C ASP A 116 -5.98 -5.67 13.54
N ALA A 117 -5.14 -6.44 12.86
CA ALA A 117 -5.56 -7.27 11.73
C ALA A 117 -5.55 -8.76 12.07
N ASN A 118 -5.64 -9.14 13.35
CA ASN A 118 -5.47 -10.53 13.75
C ASN A 118 -6.50 -11.45 13.10
N ASP A 119 -7.78 -11.06 13.04
CA ASP A 119 -8.80 -11.85 12.35
C ASP A 119 -8.45 -12.13 10.88
N PHE A 120 -7.87 -11.15 10.17
CA PHE A 120 -7.43 -11.31 8.79
C PHE A 120 -6.14 -12.16 8.68
N LEU A 121 -5.20 -11.97 9.61
CA LEU A 121 -3.92 -12.68 9.65
C LEU A 121 -4.07 -14.15 10.10
N ASP A 122 -5.02 -14.45 10.96
CA ASP A 122 -5.27 -15.80 11.47
C ASP A 122 -5.93 -16.67 10.39
N ASP A 123 -6.80 -16.08 9.57
CA ASP A 123 -7.52 -16.77 8.49
C ASP A 123 -6.66 -17.02 7.24
N MET A 124 -5.49 -16.40 7.11
CA MET A 124 -4.65 -16.55 5.91
C MET A 124 -3.86 -17.88 5.88
N PRO A 125 -3.42 -18.34 4.69
CA PRO A 125 -2.53 -19.50 4.57
C PRO A 125 -1.20 -19.30 5.32
N GLU A 126 -0.65 -20.39 5.88
CA GLU A 126 0.63 -20.35 6.61
C GLU A 126 1.78 -19.80 5.76
N ALA A 127 1.88 -20.22 4.49
CA ALA A 127 2.89 -19.73 3.56
C ALA A 127 2.83 -18.20 3.32
N ASP A 128 1.64 -17.59 3.46
CA ASP A 128 1.46 -16.15 3.28
C ASP A 128 1.89 -15.38 4.55
N ARG A 129 1.61 -15.93 5.74
CA ARG A 129 2.19 -15.44 7.01
C ARG A 129 3.71 -15.56 7.03
N ASP A 130 4.24 -16.69 6.55
CA ASP A 130 5.68 -16.93 6.48
C ASP A 130 6.36 -15.91 5.56
N ALA A 131 5.73 -15.56 4.44
CA ALA A 131 6.24 -14.53 3.53
C ALA A 131 6.25 -13.13 4.17
N LEU A 132 5.23 -12.76 4.97
CA LEU A 132 5.25 -11.53 5.76
C LEU A 132 6.36 -11.54 6.82
N THR A 133 6.50 -12.67 7.54
CA THR A 133 7.58 -12.86 8.51
C THR A 133 8.94 -12.70 7.84
N ALA A 134 9.16 -13.37 6.72
CA ALA A 134 10.41 -13.34 5.97
C ALA A 134 10.76 -11.93 5.46
N TYR A 135 9.76 -11.20 4.95
CA TYR A 135 9.93 -9.83 4.51
C TYR A 135 10.54 -8.95 5.62
N THR A 136 10.00 -9.05 6.83
CA THR A 136 10.52 -8.33 8.01
C THR A 136 11.80 -8.93 8.60
N ALA A 137 12.09 -10.21 8.34
CA ALA A 137 13.31 -10.90 8.79
C ALA A 137 14.55 -10.60 7.92
N GLY A 138 14.47 -9.62 7.01
CA GLY A 138 15.61 -9.15 6.21
C GLY A 138 15.50 -9.44 4.71
N TRP A 139 14.43 -10.07 4.23
CA TRP A 139 14.22 -10.29 2.79
C TRP A 139 13.62 -9.08 2.05
N SER A 140 13.27 -8.01 2.78
CA SER A 140 12.68 -6.82 2.18
C SER A 140 13.48 -6.22 1.01
N PRO A 141 14.83 -6.18 0.98
CA PRO A 141 15.57 -5.63 -0.15
C PRO A 141 15.41 -6.47 -1.43
N GLU A 142 15.55 -7.79 -1.34
CA GLU A 142 15.41 -8.73 -2.45
C GLU A 142 13.97 -8.77 -2.98
N MET A 143 12.99 -8.79 -2.08
CA MET A 143 11.57 -8.76 -2.44
C MET A 143 11.19 -7.43 -3.10
N ASN A 144 11.66 -6.29 -2.58
CA ASN A 144 11.41 -4.99 -3.20
C ASN A 144 12.13 -4.82 -4.54
N ARG A 145 13.32 -5.41 -4.72
CA ARG A 145 13.97 -5.51 -6.04
C ARG A 145 13.12 -6.30 -7.03
N ALA A 146 12.49 -7.40 -6.57
CA ALA A 146 11.53 -8.15 -7.36
C ALA A 146 10.36 -7.27 -7.82
N VAL A 147 9.73 -6.53 -6.90
CA VAL A 147 8.55 -5.71 -7.17
C VAL A 147 8.86 -4.53 -8.10
N THR A 148 9.98 -3.83 -7.88
CA THR A 148 10.34 -2.62 -8.63
C THR A 148 10.82 -2.90 -10.04
N GLY A 149 11.45 -4.06 -10.27
CA GLY A 149 11.71 -4.62 -11.60
C GLY A 149 12.90 -4.02 -12.37
N ASP A 150 13.86 -3.37 -11.70
CA ASP A 150 14.97 -2.69 -12.38
C ASP A 150 16.34 -3.38 -12.19
N GLU A 151 16.93 -3.73 -13.34
CA GLU A 151 18.31 -4.16 -13.66
C GLU A 151 18.82 -5.56 -13.24
N PRO A 152 19.69 -6.19 -14.07
CA PRO A 152 20.39 -7.43 -13.72
C PRO A 152 21.26 -7.25 -12.46
N PRO A 153 21.52 -8.32 -11.69
CA PRO A 153 21.27 -9.73 -12.00
C PRO A 153 19.80 -10.15 -11.85
N PRO A 154 19.39 -11.28 -12.45
CA PRO A 154 18.05 -11.83 -12.25
C PRO A 154 17.74 -11.96 -10.76
N VAL A 155 16.55 -11.53 -10.37
CA VAL A 155 16.06 -11.67 -9.00
C VAL A 155 15.92 -13.16 -8.68
N ASP A 156 16.27 -13.51 -7.44
CA ASP A 156 16.09 -14.86 -6.93
C ASP A 156 14.61 -15.31 -7.12
N PRO A 157 14.34 -16.47 -7.75
CA PRO A 157 12.98 -16.97 -7.92
C PRO A 157 12.20 -17.09 -6.60
N GLU A 158 12.87 -17.41 -5.50
CA GLU A 158 12.27 -17.48 -4.16
C GLU A 158 11.86 -16.09 -3.67
N ALA A 159 12.73 -15.09 -3.82
CA ALA A 159 12.39 -13.70 -3.49
C ALA A 159 11.22 -13.17 -4.33
N ARG A 160 11.14 -13.57 -5.60
CA ARG A 160 10.01 -13.23 -6.49
C ARG A 160 8.72 -13.89 -6.01
N GLU A 161 8.74 -15.18 -5.69
CA GLU A 161 7.56 -15.89 -5.19
C GLU A 161 7.07 -15.29 -3.87
N MET A 162 7.97 -15.04 -2.91
CA MET A 162 7.62 -14.40 -1.65
C MET A 162 7.06 -12.99 -1.86
N ALA A 163 7.65 -12.20 -2.77
CA ALA A 163 7.16 -10.86 -3.07
C ALA A 163 5.75 -10.91 -3.66
N ASP A 164 5.48 -11.82 -4.60
CA ASP A 164 4.16 -11.99 -5.20
C ASP A 164 3.10 -12.38 -4.15
N ARG A 165 3.47 -13.24 -3.18
CA ARG A 165 2.60 -13.57 -2.03
C ARG A 165 2.29 -12.35 -1.18
N VAL A 166 3.30 -11.61 -0.74
CA VAL A 166 3.10 -10.40 0.08
C VAL A 166 2.25 -9.37 -0.67
N VAL A 167 2.48 -9.16 -1.98
CA VAL A 167 1.66 -8.25 -2.79
C VAL A 167 0.20 -8.72 -2.89
N SER A 168 -0.04 -10.03 -3.05
CA SER A 168 -1.40 -10.57 -3.06
C SER A 168 -2.09 -10.38 -1.71
N VAL A 169 -1.41 -10.67 -0.59
CA VAL A 169 -1.94 -10.44 0.77
C VAL A 169 -2.32 -8.98 0.99
N LEU A 170 -1.44 -8.05 0.62
CA LEU A 170 -1.70 -6.61 0.78
C LEU A 170 -2.85 -6.13 -0.10
N THR A 171 -3.03 -6.73 -1.28
CA THR A 171 -4.18 -6.46 -2.16
C THR A 171 -5.49 -6.96 -1.54
N GLN A 172 -5.49 -8.19 -1.02
CA GLN A 172 -6.64 -8.78 -0.33
C GLN A 172 -7.00 -7.98 0.94
N PHE A 173 -6.00 -7.54 1.71
CA PHE A 173 -6.25 -6.72 2.89
C PHE A 173 -6.85 -5.35 2.55
N ASP A 174 -6.37 -4.70 1.49
CA ASP A 174 -6.93 -3.42 1.03
C ASP A 174 -8.42 -3.57 0.65
N GLU A 175 -8.79 -4.67 -0.01
CA GLU A 175 -10.18 -5.00 -0.31
C GLU A 175 -11.01 -5.29 0.95
N TYR A 176 -10.47 -6.10 1.86
CA TYR A 176 -11.08 -6.38 3.16
C TYR A 176 -11.32 -5.09 3.95
N ALA A 177 -10.32 -4.23 4.08
CA ALA A 177 -10.40 -2.98 4.83
C ALA A 177 -11.43 -2.00 4.26
N ARG A 178 -11.58 -1.97 2.91
CA ARG A 178 -12.63 -1.19 2.26
C ARG A 178 -14.02 -1.77 2.47
N ALA A 179 -14.17 -3.08 2.33
CA ALA A 179 -15.45 -3.77 2.49
C ALA A 179 -15.99 -3.61 3.93
N ASP A 180 -15.10 -3.78 4.91
CA ASP A 180 -15.41 -3.64 6.34
C ASP A 180 -15.47 -2.17 6.80
N ARG A 181 -15.17 -1.22 5.90
CA ARG A 181 -15.13 0.23 6.18
C ARG A 181 -14.23 0.58 7.36
N ARG A 182 -13.10 -0.11 7.48
CA ARG A 182 -12.13 0.13 8.55
C ARG A 182 -11.69 1.61 8.54
N PRO A 183 -11.46 2.20 9.72
CA PRO A 183 -10.85 3.51 9.81
C PRO A 183 -9.44 3.48 9.20
N ALA A 184 -9.00 4.62 8.69
CA ALA A 184 -7.65 4.72 8.16
C ALA A 184 -6.65 4.79 9.31
N ALA A 185 -5.52 4.12 9.14
CA ALA A 185 -4.40 4.18 10.06
C ALA A 185 -3.46 5.32 9.68
N THR A 186 -2.83 5.94 10.68
CA THR A 186 -1.73 6.91 10.49
C THR A 186 -0.41 6.23 10.82
N VAL A 187 0.45 6.09 9.82
CA VAL A 187 1.75 5.40 9.88
C VAL A 187 2.88 6.30 9.40
N LEU A 188 4.10 6.04 9.87
CA LEU A 188 5.29 6.78 9.47
C LEU A 188 6.26 5.88 8.70
N ARG A 189 7.02 6.48 7.79
CA ARG A 189 8.14 5.83 7.12
C ARG A 189 9.31 6.80 7.00
N GLY A 190 10.49 6.40 7.47
CA GLY A 190 11.74 7.06 7.12
C GLY A 190 12.13 6.73 5.68
N VAL A 191 12.51 7.76 4.92
CA VAL A 191 12.84 7.62 3.50
C VAL A 191 14.18 8.32 3.24
N PRO A 192 15.19 7.60 2.72
CA PRO A 192 16.44 8.24 2.31
C PRO A 192 16.18 9.17 1.13
N MET A 193 16.98 10.23 1.01
CA MET A 193 16.88 11.09 -0.17
C MET A 193 17.31 10.31 -1.41
N PRO A 194 16.50 10.27 -2.48
CA PRO A 194 16.95 9.67 -3.72
C PRO A 194 18.23 10.34 -4.21
N PRO A 195 19.19 9.61 -4.81
CA PRO A 195 20.37 10.22 -5.40
C PRO A 195 20.04 11.23 -6.52
N GLY A 196 20.90 12.22 -6.71
CA GLY A 196 20.80 13.19 -7.83
C GLY A 196 19.94 14.43 -7.56
N TRP A 197 19.49 14.62 -6.32
CA TRP A 197 18.83 15.83 -5.83
C TRP A 197 19.84 16.69 -5.05
N ASN A 198 19.77 18.01 -5.18
CA ASN A 198 20.69 18.92 -4.48
C ASN A 198 20.35 19.01 -2.99
N ASP A 199 19.06 19.10 -2.68
CA ASP A 199 18.53 19.17 -1.33
C ASP A 199 17.07 18.67 -1.28
N GLN A 200 16.53 18.56 -0.06
CA GLN A 200 15.16 18.12 0.18
C GLN A 200 14.12 19.10 -0.37
N ARG A 201 14.46 20.40 -0.46
CA ARG A 201 13.54 21.42 -0.96
C ARG A 201 13.30 21.23 -2.45
N GLU A 202 14.35 21.03 -3.24
CA GLU A 202 14.25 20.72 -4.67
C GLU A 202 13.41 19.46 -4.89
N LEU A 203 13.63 18.42 -4.08
CA LEU A 203 12.84 17.19 -4.10
C LEU A 203 11.36 17.47 -3.82
N PHE A 204 11.06 18.19 -2.74
CA PHE A 204 9.68 18.46 -2.32
C PHE A 204 8.92 19.32 -3.31
N ASP A 205 9.55 20.38 -3.84
CA ASP A 205 8.94 21.27 -4.82
C ASP A 205 8.61 20.54 -6.14
N THR A 206 9.40 19.50 -6.50
CA THR A 206 9.22 18.75 -7.75
C THR A 206 8.32 17.53 -7.61
N VAL A 207 8.54 16.73 -6.55
CA VAL A 207 7.89 15.42 -6.36
C VAL A 207 6.65 15.53 -5.49
N TYR A 208 6.67 16.42 -4.50
CA TYR A 208 5.64 16.55 -3.49
C TYR A 208 4.92 17.91 -3.46
N PRO A 209 4.60 18.57 -4.59
CA PRO A 209 3.72 19.73 -4.51
C PRO A 209 2.36 19.31 -3.93
N VAL A 210 1.77 20.16 -3.08
CA VAL A 210 0.47 19.86 -2.45
C VAL A 210 -0.59 19.58 -3.52
N GLY A 211 -1.32 18.48 -3.35
CA GLY A 211 -2.29 17.92 -4.28
C GLY A 211 -1.71 16.82 -5.18
N ALA A 212 -0.39 16.79 -5.37
CA ALA A 212 0.25 15.86 -6.30
C ALA A 212 0.00 14.41 -5.90
N ARG A 213 -0.11 13.56 -6.91
CA ARG A 213 -0.14 12.12 -6.76
C ARG A 213 1.27 11.57 -6.63
N VAL A 214 1.41 10.64 -5.69
CA VAL A 214 2.59 9.80 -5.53
C VAL A 214 2.11 8.37 -5.33
N ASP A 215 2.63 7.43 -6.12
CA ASP A 215 2.38 6.02 -5.90
C ASP A 215 3.58 5.36 -5.22
N LEU A 216 3.30 4.47 -4.27
CA LEU A 216 4.30 3.53 -3.77
C LEU A 216 4.62 2.51 -4.87
N GLY A 217 5.86 2.45 -5.31
CA GLY A 217 6.34 1.54 -6.35
C GLY A 217 6.85 0.19 -5.83
N GLN A 218 6.94 0.03 -4.52
CA GLN A 218 7.47 -1.14 -3.81
C GLN A 218 6.58 -1.49 -2.61
N ILE A 219 6.86 -2.62 -1.94
CA ILE A 219 6.28 -2.90 -0.63
C ILE A 219 6.91 -1.92 0.37
N ALA A 220 6.07 -1.11 1.02
CA ALA A 220 6.54 -0.08 1.93
C ALA A 220 6.28 -0.47 3.38
N SER A 221 7.36 -0.77 4.09
CA SER A 221 7.39 -0.83 5.55
C SER A 221 7.09 0.54 6.15
N THR A 222 6.20 0.57 7.12
CA THR A 222 5.83 1.76 7.89
C THR A 222 5.67 1.37 9.36
N SER A 223 5.73 2.32 10.27
CA SER A 223 5.67 2.05 11.70
C SER A 223 4.67 2.95 12.40
N HIS A 224 4.00 2.40 13.41
CA HIS A 224 3.25 3.16 14.40
C HIS A 224 4.16 3.68 15.53
N ASN A 225 5.39 3.19 15.62
CA ASN A 225 6.39 3.67 16.56
C ASN A 225 7.20 4.82 15.93
N THR A 226 6.88 6.05 16.33
CA THR A 226 7.57 7.26 15.83
C THR A 226 9.08 7.23 16.03
N ALA A 227 9.58 6.62 17.10
CA ALA A 227 11.03 6.54 17.34
C ALA A 227 11.72 5.67 16.27
N VAL A 228 11.15 4.50 15.97
CA VAL A 228 11.64 3.59 14.94
C VAL A 228 11.63 4.26 13.56
N ALA A 229 10.53 4.94 13.21
CA ALA A 229 10.47 5.65 11.93
C ALA A 229 11.52 6.76 11.79
N LEU A 230 11.88 7.43 12.89
CA LEU A 230 12.93 8.45 12.90
C LEU A 230 14.34 7.86 12.77
N GLU A 231 14.59 6.67 13.32
CA GLU A 231 15.87 5.96 13.14
C GLU A 231 16.13 5.64 11.66
N PHE A 232 15.09 5.25 10.92
CA PHE A 232 15.18 5.04 9.47
C PHE A 232 15.32 6.34 8.66
N ALA A 233 15.25 7.50 9.30
CA ALA A 233 15.51 8.81 8.70
C ALA A 233 16.70 9.53 9.37
N ASP A 234 17.65 8.77 9.93
CA ASP A 234 18.78 9.37 10.64
C ASP A 234 19.79 10.06 9.70
N GLU A 235 19.86 9.63 8.44
CA GLU A 235 20.70 10.23 7.40
C GLU A 235 20.40 11.73 7.21
N GLU A 236 21.44 12.53 6.93
CA GLU A 236 21.39 14.01 6.90
C GLU A 236 20.30 14.57 5.96
N GLN A 237 20.00 13.85 4.88
CA GLN A 237 19.02 14.28 3.87
C GLN A 237 17.76 13.42 3.85
N ALA A 238 17.63 12.42 4.73
CA ALA A 238 16.41 11.64 4.82
C ALA A 238 15.22 12.47 5.30
N TYR A 239 14.02 12.01 5.00
CA TYR A 239 12.76 12.65 5.36
C TYR A 239 11.72 11.62 5.81
N ILE A 240 10.62 12.10 6.37
CA ILE A 240 9.52 11.27 6.85
C ILE A 240 8.35 11.35 5.88
N MET A 241 7.80 10.20 5.49
CA MET A 241 6.44 10.11 4.97
C MET A 241 5.50 9.83 6.14
N VAL A 242 4.53 10.71 6.35
CA VAL A 242 3.39 10.49 7.26
C VAL A 242 2.20 10.09 6.39
N ILE A 243 1.75 8.85 6.48
CA ILE A 243 0.77 8.27 5.56
C ILE A 243 -0.50 7.95 6.31
N GLN A 244 -1.64 8.40 5.78
CA GLN A 244 -2.96 7.96 6.21
C GLN A 244 -3.58 7.04 5.16
N SER A 245 -3.82 5.78 5.52
CA SER A 245 -4.39 4.78 4.62
C SER A 245 -5.15 3.69 5.37
N ARG A 246 -6.22 3.16 4.75
CA ARG A 246 -6.89 1.93 5.21
C ARG A 246 -6.12 0.66 4.85
N ALA A 247 -5.28 0.75 3.82
CA ALA A 247 -4.54 -0.38 3.28
C ALA A 247 -3.27 -0.71 4.07
N ALA A 248 -2.96 0.06 5.12
CA ALA A 248 -1.84 -0.22 6.01
C ALA A 248 -2.18 -1.46 6.84
N LEU A 249 -1.61 -2.60 6.48
CA LEU A 249 -1.80 -3.87 7.17
C LEU A 249 -0.88 -3.90 8.40
N PRO A 250 -1.40 -3.84 9.64
CA PRO A 250 -0.58 -4.11 10.82
C PRO A 250 -0.16 -5.57 10.81
N ILE A 251 1.14 -5.82 10.98
CA ILE A 251 1.70 -7.17 10.90
C ILE A 251 2.43 -7.56 12.19
N ARG A 252 2.27 -6.82 13.28
CA ARG A 252 2.97 -7.06 14.53
C ARG A 252 2.89 -8.51 15.03
N SER A 253 1.76 -9.20 14.84
CA SER A 253 1.57 -10.59 15.27
C SER A 253 2.34 -11.62 14.43
N VAL A 254 2.78 -11.26 13.23
CA VAL A 254 3.53 -12.13 12.30
C VAL A 254 4.92 -11.57 11.93
N SER A 255 5.25 -10.36 12.36
CA SER A 255 6.56 -9.74 12.10
C SER A 255 7.67 -10.45 12.87
N ALA A 256 8.84 -10.57 12.26
CA ALA A 256 10.07 -10.98 12.92
C ALA A 256 10.57 -9.93 13.93
N ASN A 257 10.12 -8.67 13.81
CA ASN A 257 10.49 -7.54 14.67
C ASN A 257 9.24 -6.89 15.29
N PRO A 258 8.49 -7.58 16.17
CA PRO A 258 7.21 -7.10 16.70
C PRO A 258 7.32 -5.78 17.51
N ALA A 259 8.52 -5.41 17.97
CA ALA A 259 8.77 -4.16 18.68
C ALA A 259 8.77 -2.92 17.75
N GLU A 260 8.92 -3.12 16.45
CA GLU A 260 8.88 -2.04 15.45
C GLU A 260 7.46 -1.54 15.20
N ASP A 261 6.44 -2.26 15.68
CA ASP A 261 5.02 -1.93 15.51
C ASP A 261 4.69 -1.62 14.03
N GLU A 262 5.14 -2.55 13.17
CA GLU A 262 5.16 -2.38 11.73
C GLU A 262 3.77 -2.58 11.11
N SER A 263 3.46 -1.69 10.16
CA SER A 263 2.40 -1.84 9.18
C SER A 263 3.00 -1.83 7.78
N ILE A 264 2.51 -2.68 6.88
CA ILE A 264 3.00 -2.73 5.50
C ILE A 264 1.93 -2.18 4.55
N LEU A 265 2.38 -1.40 3.56
CA LEU A 265 1.59 -0.94 2.43
C LEU A 265 2.06 -1.62 1.14
N GLY A 266 1.10 -2.06 0.33
CA GLY A 266 1.39 -2.68 -0.97
C GLY A 266 1.93 -1.71 -2.02
N PRO A 267 2.54 -2.23 -3.10
CA PRO A 267 2.86 -1.43 -4.26
C PRO A 267 1.56 -0.92 -4.93
N ALA A 268 1.70 0.13 -5.75
CA ALA A 268 0.64 0.86 -6.43
C ALA A 268 -0.40 1.54 -5.52
N GLN A 269 -0.14 1.66 -4.21
CA GLN A 269 -0.92 2.52 -3.34
C GLN A 269 -0.84 3.96 -3.83
N ARG A 270 -2.00 4.53 -4.18
CA ARG A 270 -2.13 5.88 -4.72
C ARG A 270 -2.34 6.84 -3.58
N LEU A 271 -1.38 7.74 -3.39
CA LEU A 271 -1.39 8.71 -2.32
C LEU A 271 -1.44 10.11 -2.91
N ARG A 272 -2.04 11.03 -2.16
CA ARG A 272 -2.07 12.45 -2.46
C ARG A 272 -1.32 13.22 -1.40
N VAL A 273 -0.46 14.12 -1.84
CA VAL A 273 0.21 15.05 -0.93
C VAL A 273 -0.81 16.05 -0.44
N VAL A 274 -1.00 16.15 0.88
CA VAL A 274 -1.93 17.13 1.47
C VAL A 274 -1.21 18.21 2.27
N HIS A 275 0.02 17.92 2.71
CA HIS A 275 0.87 18.88 3.41
C HIS A 275 2.35 18.51 3.26
N VAL A 276 3.22 19.52 3.31
CA VAL A 276 4.66 19.37 3.36
C VAL A 276 5.16 20.23 4.51
N ASP A 277 5.99 19.64 5.37
CA ASP A 277 6.61 20.28 6.53
C ASP A 277 8.14 20.22 6.37
N PRO A 278 8.76 21.18 5.67
CA PRO A 278 10.20 21.17 5.41
C PRO A 278 11.06 21.29 6.67
N GLN A 279 10.48 21.71 7.80
CA GLN A 279 11.19 21.92 9.06
C GLN A 279 10.98 20.77 10.06
N GLY A 280 10.04 19.85 9.77
CA GLY A 280 9.79 18.69 10.60
C GLY A 280 9.28 19.02 12.00
N HIS A 281 8.41 20.02 12.12
CA HIS A 281 7.84 20.47 13.38
C HIS A 281 7.26 19.29 14.19
N ALA A 282 6.47 18.44 13.52
CA ALA A 282 5.84 17.28 14.16
C ALA A 282 6.72 16.02 14.19
N THR A 283 7.86 16.03 13.49
CA THR A 283 8.72 14.86 13.20
C THR A 283 10.15 15.06 13.70
N ALA A 284 10.29 15.66 14.89
CA ALA A 284 11.59 15.81 15.55
C ALA A 284 12.66 16.56 14.75
N GLY A 285 12.24 17.53 13.94
CA GLY A 285 13.13 18.31 13.08
C GLY A 285 13.50 17.61 11.77
N ARG A 286 12.99 16.40 11.52
CA ARG A 286 13.15 15.70 10.24
C ARG A 286 12.08 16.18 9.27
N PRO A 287 12.44 16.72 8.09
CA PRO A 287 11.46 17.19 7.11
C PRO A 287 10.44 16.10 6.78
N ALA A 288 9.20 16.48 6.52
CA ALA A 288 8.11 15.52 6.34
C ALA A 288 7.17 15.87 5.19
N VAL A 289 6.62 14.82 4.57
CA VAL A 289 5.51 14.91 3.61
C VAL A 289 4.33 14.12 4.15
N TYR A 290 3.14 14.70 4.05
CA TYR A 290 1.90 14.12 4.55
C TYR A 290 1.07 13.65 3.37
N LEU A 291 0.77 12.36 3.39
CA LEU A 291 0.22 11.61 2.27
C LEU A 291 -1.08 10.96 2.71
N VAL A 292 -2.15 11.16 1.94
CA VAL A 292 -3.46 10.55 2.21
C VAL A 292 -3.83 9.65 1.04
N ALA A 293 -4.31 8.44 1.32
CA ALA A 293 -4.78 7.53 0.27
C ALA A 293 -5.88 8.18 -0.58
N GLU A 294 -5.82 7.99 -1.90
CA GLU A 294 -6.69 8.69 -2.85
C GLU A 294 -8.19 8.41 -2.61
N ASP A 295 -8.56 7.24 -2.09
CA ASP A 295 -9.94 6.90 -1.73
C ASP A 295 -10.47 7.76 -0.56
N LEU A 296 -9.62 8.09 0.41
CA LEU A 296 -9.95 9.00 1.51
C LEU A 296 -10.15 10.42 1.01
N VAL A 297 -9.31 10.88 0.09
CA VAL A 297 -9.45 12.19 -0.56
C VAL A 297 -10.73 12.27 -1.38
N ALA A 298 -11.02 11.24 -2.18
CA ALA A 298 -12.25 11.15 -2.96
C ALA A 298 -13.50 11.18 -2.06
N ALA A 299 -13.48 10.45 -0.93
CA ALA A 299 -14.54 10.49 0.06
C ALA A 299 -14.70 11.89 0.69
N ALA A 300 -13.61 12.60 0.97
CA ALA A 300 -13.66 13.96 1.48
C ALA A 300 -14.27 14.94 0.47
N GLN A 301 -13.88 14.85 -0.82
CA GLN A 301 -14.46 15.67 -1.89
C GLN A 301 -15.96 15.41 -2.05
N ALA A 302 -16.38 14.15 -2.06
CA ALA A 302 -17.79 13.79 -2.19
C ALA A 302 -18.65 14.38 -1.05
N ARG A 303 -18.14 14.33 0.19
CA ARG A 303 -18.80 14.95 1.35
C ARG A 303 -18.88 16.48 1.21
N ALA A 304 -17.80 17.13 0.79
CA ALA A 304 -17.80 18.58 0.57
C ALA A 304 -18.82 19.00 -0.50
N GLY A 305 -18.90 18.25 -1.60
CA GLY A 305 -19.90 18.46 -2.65
C GLY A 305 -21.33 18.27 -2.16
N ALA A 306 -21.59 17.24 -1.34
CA ALA A 306 -22.91 17.01 -0.74
C ALA A 306 -23.36 18.15 0.17
N VAL A 307 -22.45 18.67 1.02
CA VAL A 307 -22.73 19.82 1.89
C VAL A 307 -23.08 21.06 1.07
N ARG A 308 -22.33 21.35 0.00
CA ARG A 308 -22.61 22.47 -0.91
C ARG A 308 -23.95 22.36 -1.62
N ALA A 309 -24.37 21.15 -2.00
CA ALA A 309 -25.65 20.92 -2.65
C ALA A 309 -26.85 21.07 -1.69
N SER A 310 -26.61 20.97 -0.38
CA SER A 310 -27.64 21.09 0.67
C SER A 310 -27.74 22.50 1.30
N ALA A 311 -26.82 23.40 0.95
CA ALA A 311 -26.75 24.78 1.43
C ALA A 311 -27.38 25.75 0.42
#